data_AF-A0A4Q3A943-F1
#
_entry.id   AF-A0A4Q3A943-F1
#
_cell.length_a   1.000
_cell.length_b   1.000
_cell.length_c   1.000
_cell.angle_alpha   90.00
_cell.angle_beta   90.00
_cell.angle_gamma   90.00
#
_symmetry.space_group_name_H-M   'P 1'
#
loop_
_entity.id
_entity.type
_entity.pdbx_description
1 polymer ?
#
loop_
_entity_poly.entity_id
_entity_poly.type
_entity_poly.pdbx_seq_one_letter_code
_entity_poly.pdbx_strand_id
1 'polypeptide(L)' 'FKTGRRAPGALGDVPPYHVRQMAAYVAALEVIFPGREVVAGLLYTAGPVLFELPADLVAAHKPGFAVGEQSLALDA' A
#
# COMPACT_ATOMS: atom_id res chain seq x y z
N PHE A 1 5.45 2.74 -6.90
CA PHE A 1 5.61 2.46 -8.35
C PHE A 1 5.53 0.97 -8.63
N LYS A 2 4.99 0.57 -9.78
CA LYS A 2 4.92 -0.82 -10.26
C LYS A 2 5.39 -0.89 -11.71
N THR A 3 6.36 -1.77 -11.98
CA THR A 3 7.05 -1.89 -13.28
C THR A 3 6.75 -3.20 -14.01
N GLY A 4 5.73 -3.96 -13.55
CA GLY A 4 5.31 -5.20 -14.19
C GLY A 4 4.76 -4.99 -15.61
N ARG A 5 4.55 -6.08 -16.37
CA ARG A 5 4.27 -6.03 -17.83
C ARG A 5 2.98 -5.32 -18.25
N ARG A 6 1.98 -5.19 -17.37
CA ARG A 6 0.68 -4.58 -17.69
C ARG A 6 0.20 -3.71 -16.52
N ALA A 7 -0.38 -2.57 -16.87
CA ALA A 7 -1.13 -1.74 -15.93
C ALA A 7 -2.59 -2.26 -15.85
N PRO A 8 -3.24 -2.20 -14.66
CA PRO A 8 -4.68 -2.44 -14.54
C PRO A 8 -5.49 -1.41 -15.35
N GLY A 9 -6.66 -1.82 -15.87
CA GLY A 9 -7.53 -0.94 -16.67
C GLY A 9 -8.35 0.02 -15.80
N ALA A 10 -8.73 -0.43 -14.60
CA ALA A 10 -9.43 0.36 -13.61
C ALA A 10 -8.90 0.10 -12.19
N LEU A 11 -9.30 0.94 -11.23
CA LEU A 11 -8.92 0.78 -9.82
C LEU A 11 -9.35 -0.60 -9.27
N GLY A 12 -10.53 -1.10 -9.67
CA GLY A 12 -11.02 -2.42 -9.27
C GLY A 12 -10.18 -3.60 -9.77
N ASP A 13 -9.35 -3.39 -10.80
CA ASP A 13 -8.44 -4.40 -11.33
C ASP A 13 -7.07 -4.41 -10.62
N VAL A 14 -6.84 -3.46 -9.70
CA VAL A 14 -5.60 -3.42 -8.92
C VAL A 14 -5.50 -4.69 -8.08
N PRO A 15 -4.40 -5.46 -8.18
CA PRO A 15 -4.25 -6.66 -7.38
C PRO A 15 -4.36 -6.37 -5.88
N PRO A 16 -5.17 -7.12 -5.11
CA PRO A 16 -5.40 -6.82 -3.68
C PRO A 16 -4.13 -6.77 -2.83
N TYR A 17 -3.08 -7.51 -3.21
CA TYR A 17 -1.80 -7.49 -2.49
C TYR A 17 -1.06 -6.14 -2.64
N HIS A 18 -1.27 -5.39 -3.73
CA HIS A 18 -0.77 -4.01 -3.82
C HIS A 18 -1.49 -3.10 -2.84
N VAL A 19 -2.81 -3.25 -2.69
CA VAL A 19 -3.60 -2.45 -1.73
C VAL A 19 -3.19 -2.75 -0.29
N ARG A 20 -3.04 -4.04 0.08
CA ARG A 20 -2.55 -4.44 1.41
C ARG A 20 -1.17 -3.85 1.73
N GLN A 21 -0.24 -3.87 0.77
CA GLN A 21 1.08 -3.25 0.94
C GLN A 21 0.96 -1.75 1.20
N MET A 22 0.14 -1.03 0.41
CA MET A 22 -0.06 0.40 0.61
C MET A 22 -0.75 0.70 1.94
N ALA A 23 -1.70 -0.13 2.38
CA ALA A 23 -2.36 0.02 3.68
C ALA A 23 -1.39 -0.14 4.86
N ALA A 24 -0.45 -1.08 4.78
CA ALA A 24 0.61 -1.20 5.78
C ALA A 24 1.51 0.04 5.83
N TYR A 25 1.89 0.60 4.67
CA TYR A 25 2.67 1.84 4.61
C TYR A 25 1.90 3.04 5.16
N VAL A 26 0.62 3.18 4.82
CA VAL A 26 -0.23 4.26 5.36
C VAL A 26 -0.31 4.15 6.88
N ALA A 27 -0.57 2.96 7.42
CA ALA A 27 -0.63 2.75 8.87
C ALA A 27 0.69 3.12 9.57
N ALA A 28 1.83 2.74 9.00
CA ALA A 28 3.13 3.11 9.55
C ALA A 28 3.39 4.63 9.49
N LEU A 29 3.04 5.27 8.37
CA LEU A 29 3.24 6.70 8.17
C LEU A 29 2.32 7.54 9.07
N GLU A 30 1.09 7.12 9.32
CA GLU A 30 0.17 7.78 10.27
C GLU A 30 0.74 7.79 11.70
N VAL A 31 1.48 6.73 12.10
CA VAL A 31 2.17 6.67 13.39
C VAL A 31 3.39 7.60 13.40
N ILE A 32 4.18 7.63 12.32
CA ILE A 32 5.39 8.45 12.21
C ILE A 32 5.07 9.94 12.13
N PHE A 33 3.96 10.31 11.48
CA PHE A 33 3.56 11.69 11.21
C PHE A 33 2.20 12.00 11.85
N PRO A 34 2.14 12.15 13.18
CA PRO A 34 0.87 12.38 13.88
C PRO A 34 0.20 13.68 13.43
N GLY A 35 -1.12 13.63 13.24
CA GLY A 35 -1.93 14.78 12.82
C GLY A 35 -1.76 15.19 11.36
N ARG A 36 -1.08 14.38 10.53
CA ARG A 36 -0.92 14.62 9.10
C ARG A 36 -1.75 13.63 8.30
N GLU A 37 -2.40 14.13 7.26
CA GLU A 37 -3.08 13.29 6.28
C GLU A 37 -2.06 12.52 5.44
N VAL A 38 -2.29 11.22 5.29
CA VAL A 38 -1.48 10.34 4.44
C VAL A 38 -2.33 9.86 3.27
N VAL A 39 -2.00 10.32 2.07
CA VAL A 39 -2.67 9.91 0.82
C VAL A 39 -1.81 8.90 0.07
N ALA A 40 -2.42 7.80 -0.38
CA ALA A 40 -1.72 6.73 -1.07
C ALA A 40 -2.05 6.70 -2.57
N GLY A 41 -1.04 6.46 -3.40
CA GLY A 41 -1.20 6.29 -4.84
C GLY A 41 -0.31 5.18 -5.41
N LEU A 42 -0.76 4.55 -6.49
CA LEU A 42 -0.03 3.54 -7.25
C LEU A 42 0.19 4.01 -8.69
N LEU A 43 1.43 4.39 -9.00
CA LEU A 43 1.87 4.59 -10.39
C LEU A 43 2.32 3.25 -10.99
N TYR A 44 1.66 2.82 -12.05
CA TYR A 44 2.10 1.75 -12.94
C TYR A 44 2.84 2.38 -14.11
N THR A 45 4.00 1.82 -14.49
CA THR A 45 4.86 2.41 -15.53
C THR A 45 4.84 1.65 -16.86
N ALA A 46 4.16 0.50 -16.94
CA ALA A 46 3.87 -0.16 -18.22
C ALA A 46 2.86 0.61 -19.09
N GLY A 47 2.22 1.62 -18.51
CA GLY A 47 1.47 2.68 -19.19
C GLY A 47 1.53 3.95 -18.33
N PRO A 48 0.93 5.07 -18.73
CA PRO A 48 0.88 6.30 -17.92
C PRO A 48 -0.29 6.25 -16.91
N VAL A 49 -0.37 5.23 -16.06
CA VAL A 49 -1.54 4.97 -15.20
C VAL A 49 -1.21 5.22 -13.74
N LEU A 50 -1.84 6.25 -13.16
CA LEU A 50 -1.82 6.55 -11.73
C LEU A 50 -3.21 6.31 -11.15
N PHE A 51 -3.26 5.49 -10.10
CA PHE A 51 -4.45 5.37 -9.25
C PHE A 51 -4.18 5.99 -7.90
N GLU A 52 -4.97 7.00 -7.52
CA GLU A 52 -5.14 7.34 -6.11
C GLU A 52 -5.95 6.24 -5.42
N LEU A 53 -5.57 5.88 -4.20
CA LEU A 53 -6.27 4.86 -3.41
C LEU A 53 -7.22 5.56 -2.43
N PRO A 54 -8.55 5.37 -2.57
CA PRO A 54 -9.52 5.90 -1.63
C PRO A 54 -9.23 5.49 -0.18
N ALA A 55 -9.45 6.41 0.75
CA ALA A 55 -9.11 6.19 2.16
C ALA A 55 -9.89 5.01 2.78
N ASP A 56 -11.13 4.79 2.38
CA ASP A 56 -11.97 3.65 2.78
C ASP A 56 -11.42 2.32 2.25
N LEU A 57 -10.97 2.29 0.99
CA LEU A 57 -10.32 1.12 0.40
C LEU A 57 -9.03 0.76 1.15
N VAL A 58 -8.22 1.77 1.49
CA VAL A 58 -7.00 1.58 2.29
C VAL A 58 -7.34 1.11 3.70
N ALA A 59 -8.33 1.73 4.36
CA ALA A 59 -8.76 1.39 5.70
C ALA A 59 -9.26 -0.06 5.80
N ALA A 60 -10.03 -0.53 4.81
CA ALA A 60 -10.53 -1.90 4.74
C ALA A 60 -9.41 -2.96 4.64
N HIS A 61 -8.20 -2.57 4.26
CA HIS A 61 -7.04 -3.44 4.12
C HIS A 61 -5.96 -3.18 5.19
N LYS A 62 -6.23 -2.34 6.20
CA LYS A 62 -5.29 -2.13 7.29
C LYS A 62 -5.00 -3.49 7.93
N PRO A 63 -3.71 -3.87 8.09
CA PRO A 63 -3.40 -5.10 8.80
C PRO A 63 -4.01 -4.99 10.20
N GLY A 64 -4.76 -6.02 10.62
CA GLY A 64 -4.99 -6.19 12.05
C GLY A 64 -3.61 -6.27 12.67
N PHE A 65 -3.28 -5.37 13.59
CA PHE A 65 -1.98 -5.38 14.26
C PHE A 65 -1.86 -6.71 15.03
N ALA A 66 -1.28 -7.73 14.40
CA ALA A 66 -0.82 -8.91 15.11
C ALA A 66 0.28 -8.42 16.06
N VAL A 67 0.22 -8.86 17.31
CA VAL A 67 1.23 -8.51 18.31
C VAL A 67 2.54 -9.18 17.90
N GLY A 68 3.40 -8.42 17.23
CA GLY A 68 4.79 -8.78 16.92
C GLY A 68 5.00 -9.50 15.58
N GLU A 69 5.46 -8.75 14.58
CA GLU A 69 6.20 -9.31 13.43
C GLU A 69 7.59 -8.65 13.43
N GLN A 70 8.57 -9.32 14.02
CA GLN A 70 9.99 -8.93 13.96
C GLN A 70 10.66 -9.73 12.85
N SER A 71 11.00 -9.08 11.73
CA SER A 71 11.86 -9.68 10.72
C SER A 71 13.31 -9.22 10.95
N LEU A 72 14.08 -9.99 11.71
CA LEU A 72 15.55 -9.98 11.69
C LEU A 72 16.08 -11.27 12.36
N ALA A 73 16.11 -12.36 11.61
CA ALA A 73 17.06 -13.44 11.89
C ALA A 73 18.39 -13.03 11.27
N LEU A 74 19.29 -12.48 12.08
CA LEU A 74 20.71 -12.43 11.75
C LEU A 74 21.30 -13.77 12.16
N ASP A 75 21.38 -14.72 11.23
CA ASP A 75 22.24 -15.88 11.43
C ASP A 75 23.70 -15.42 11.23
N ALA A 76 24.52 -15.69 12.25
CA ALA A 76 25.97 -15.41 12.31
C ALA A 76 26.80 -16.60 11.84
#